data_AF-A0A950H519-F1
#
_entry.id   AF-A0A950H519-F1
#
_cell.length_a   1.000
_cell.length_b   1.000
_cell.length_c   1.000
_cell.angle_alpha   90.00
_cell.angle_beta   90.00
_cell.angle_gamma   90.00
#
_symmetry.space_group_name_H-M   'P 1'
#
loop_
_entity.id
_entity.type
_entity.pdbx_description
1 polymer ?
#
loop_
_entity_poly.entity_id
_entity_poly.type
_entity_poly.pdbx_seq_one_letter_code
_entity_poly.pdbx_strand_id
1 'polypeptide(L)'
;MSENVPNDTGGGNPPPGDPGLGIGAPTPEPGSGLGGPPATPPVAPSPAPKPPEPPATPPSPAPRAPAPKAPTVGDGAPPKGQEPTPPAPATWPENWREQMAGDNKKAQERAKRFNSPNDILNSYLALEGKLSGGEFTKKLPSHPTEAELAEYRKANGIPDKPEGYDTSLGNGIVWGEADKPLLESWTKHAHDNNFSADVVKKGLEWYAREQEAIVERLVETDMANYQAGTAALQAEWGPQFKSNLNSAKAMLDAYPGVWDSIMGSRDGAGMRNGDNPAVLKALAAIAKELNPFAAVAPTTPGQTPEQSIAGRLKELNGMMGDRSSAYWRGAQSNALQAEYRELIDQQTKLAARNAGRA
;
A
#
# COMPACT_ATOMS: atom_id res chain seq x y z
N MET A 1 39.15 14.44 52.29
CA MET A 1 39.39 12.99 52.15
C MET A 1 38.16 12.43 51.48
N SER A 2 38.34 12.03 50.23
CA SER A 2 37.30 11.53 49.33
C SER A 2 36.89 10.14 49.77
N GLU A 3 35.60 9.89 49.94
CA GLU A 3 35.07 8.53 49.97
C GLU A 3 34.01 8.36 48.88
N ASN A 4 34.22 7.26 48.16
CA ASN A 4 33.78 6.95 46.83
C ASN A 4 32.49 6.13 46.96
N VAL A 5 31.37 6.65 46.44
CA VAL A 5 30.11 5.90 46.34
C VAL A 5 30.10 5.18 45.00
N PRO A 6 30.03 3.84 44.94
CA PRO A 6 29.85 3.15 43.67
C PRO A 6 28.38 3.23 43.24
N ASN A 7 28.18 3.70 42.01
CA ASN A 7 26.91 3.72 41.32
C ASN A 7 26.61 2.32 40.77
N ASP A 8 25.70 1.60 41.42
CA ASP A 8 25.15 0.33 40.95
C ASP A 8 24.14 0.61 39.83
N THR A 9 24.61 0.56 38.59
CA THR A 9 23.74 0.51 37.41
C THR A 9 23.56 -0.95 37.04
N GLY A 10 22.49 -1.53 37.56
CA GLY A 10 22.01 -2.86 37.18
C GLY A 10 21.74 -2.93 35.67
N GLY A 11 22.72 -3.40 34.93
CA GLY A 11 22.57 -3.87 33.56
C GLY A 11 21.76 -5.16 33.57
N GLY A 12 20.44 -5.03 33.47
CA GLY A 12 19.56 -6.15 33.16
C GLY A 12 19.83 -6.63 31.74
N ASN A 13 20.58 -7.71 31.62
CA ASN A 13 20.72 -8.47 30.37
C ASN A 13 19.32 -8.94 29.94
N PRO A 14 18.87 -8.72 28.69
CA PRO A 14 17.65 -9.37 28.21
C PRO A 14 17.87 -10.90 28.22
N PRO A 15 16.84 -11.70 28.56
CA PRO A 15 16.96 -13.15 28.52
C PRO A 15 17.31 -13.63 27.09
N PRO A 16 18.07 -14.72 26.95
CA PRO A 16 18.44 -15.25 25.64
C PRO A 16 17.18 -15.64 24.86
N GLY A 17 17.08 -15.16 23.62
CA GLY A 17 15.99 -15.46 22.70
C GLY A 17 15.87 -16.97 22.45
N ASP A 18 14.64 -17.46 22.60
CA ASP A 18 14.22 -18.82 22.29
C ASP A 18 14.33 -19.06 20.76
N PRO A 19 15.17 -20.00 20.28
CA PRO A 19 15.34 -20.26 18.86
C PRO A 19 14.27 -21.26 18.42
N GLY A 20 13.11 -20.77 17.99
CA GLY A 20 12.13 -21.66 17.36
C GLY A 20 10.71 -21.16 17.40
N LEU A 21 10.37 -20.34 16.41
CA LEU A 21 9.11 -20.28 15.64
C LEU A 21 9.17 -18.95 14.90
N GLY A 22 9.96 -18.91 13.84
CA GLY A 22 10.18 -17.72 13.02
C GLY A 22 8.92 -17.32 12.27
N ILE A 23 8.01 -16.64 12.97
CA ILE A 23 7.03 -15.73 12.38
C ILE A 23 7.63 -14.31 12.52
N GLY A 24 8.90 -14.17 12.12
CA GLY A 24 9.58 -12.88 12.13
C GLY A 24 9.07 -12.07 10.95
N ALA A 25 8.60 -10.85 11.22
CA ALA A 25 8.57 -9.83 10.17
C ALA A 25 10.00 -9.64 9.65
N PRO A 26 10.24 -9.66 8.33
CA PRO A 26 11.55 -9.28 7.81
C PRO A 26 11.78 -7.81 8.15
N THR A 27 12.82 -7.53 8.93
CA THR A 27 13.35 -6.19 9.10
C THR A 27 13.92 -5.75 7.75
N PRO A 28 13.45 -4.65 7.12
CA PRO A 28 14.05 -4.19 5.87
C PRO A 28 15.45 -3.63 6.15
N GLU A 29 16.45 -4.13 5.41
CA GLU A 29 17.77 -3.49 5.35
C GLU A 29 17.63 -2.11 4.67
N PRO A 30 18.29 -1.06 5.19
CA PRO A 30 18.35 0.22 4.51
C PRO A 30 19.24 0.10 3.26
N GLY A 31 18.63 0.14 2.06
CA GLY A 31 19.36 0.24 0.79
C GLY A 31 19.01 -0.75 -0.31
N SER A 32 17.96 -1.55 -0.17
CA SER A 32 17.46 -2.38 -1.28
C SER A 32 16.64 -1.52 -2.24
N GLY A 33 17.07 -1.40 -3.50
CA GLY A 33 16.37 -0.64 -4.55
C GLY A 33 14.92 -1.11 -4.74
N LEU A 34 14.12 -0.30 -5.46
CA LEU A 34 12.67 -0.42 -5.64
C LEU A 34 12.15 -1.74 -6.26
N GLY A 35 13.00 -2.75 -6.44
CA GLY A 35 12.69 -4.07 -6.98
C GLY A 35 11.91 -4.95 -6.00
N GLY A 36 10.68 -4.55 -5.66
CA GLY A 36 9.64 -5.49 -5.23
C GLY A 36 9.03 -6.22 -6.44
N PRO A 37 8.43 -7.42 -6.26
CA PRO A 37 7.71 -8.07 -7.35
C PRO A 37 6.61 -7.14 -7.89
N PRO A 38 6.30 -7.18 -9.20
CA PRO A 38 5.31 -6.30 -9.79
C PRO A 38 4.00 -6.47 -9.04
N ALA A 39 3.53 -5.38 -8.43
CA ALA A 39 2.17 -5.31 -7.92
C ALA A 39 1.25 -5.60 -9.11
N THR A 40 0.62 -6.76 -9.12
CA THR A 40 -0.47 -7.03 -10.06
C THR A 40 -1.48 -5.90 -9.91
N PRO A 41 -1.86 -5.21 -10.99
CA PRO A 41 -2.86 -4.16 -10.89
C PRO A 41 -4.13 -4.77 -10.29
N PRO A 42 -4.80 -4.10 -9.32
CA PRO A 42 -6.06 -4.60 -8.80
C PRO A 42 -7.01 -4.83 -9.96
N VAL A 43 -7.60 -6.03 -10.02
CA VAL A 43 -8.73 -6.31 -10.91
C VAL A 43 -9.76 -5.21 -10.67
N ALA A 44 -10.09 -4.48 -11.73
CA ALA A 44 -11.04 -3.39 -11.68
C ALA A 44 -12.32 -3.87 -10.98
N PRO A 45 -12.85 -3.13 -9.99
CA PRO A 45 -14.15 -3.46 -9.43
C PRO A 45 -15.17 -3.46 -10.57
N SER A 46 -16.03 -4.48 -10.60
CA SER A 46 -17.16 -4.55 -11.53
C SER A 46 -17.95 -3.23 -11.50
N PRO A 47 -18.45 -2.76 -12.65
CA PRO A 47 -19.06 -1.44 -12.75
C PRO A 47 -20.20 -1.29 -11.76
N ALA A 48 -20.08 -0.31 -10.87
CA ALA A 48 -21.15 0.09 -9.97
C ALA A 48 -22.40 0.45 -10.78
N PRO A 49 -23.61 0.08 -10.31
CA PRO A 49 -24.85 0.37 -11.02
C PRO A 49 -25.05 1.87 -11.18
N LYS A 50 -25.51 2.25 -12.38
CA LYS A 50 -25.77 3.63 -12.81
C LYS A 50 -26.65 4.35 -11.77
N PRO A 51 -26.29 5.56 -11.30
CA PRO A 51 -27.15 6.33 -10.41
C PRO A 51 -28.50 6.60 -11.08
N PRO A 52 -29.63 6.48 -10.35
CA PRO A 52 -30.93 6.77 -10.90
C PRO A 52 -31.04 8.24 -11.29
N GLU A 53 -31.69 8.47 -12.42
CA GLU A 53 -31.98 9.79 -12.99
C GLU A 53 -32.65 10.69 -11.93
N PRO A 54 -32.21 11.95 -11.76
CA PRO A 54 -32.84 12.84 -10.80
C PRO A 54 -34.28 13.14 -11.25
N PRO A 55 -35.26 13.07 -10.34
CA PRO A 55 -36.65 13.36 -10.67
C PRO A 55 -36.81 14.83 -11.07
N ALA A 56 -37.69 15.06 -12.04
CA ALA A 56 -38.13 16.39 -12.46
C ALA A 56 -38.52 17.23 -11.22
N THR A 57 -37.94 18.41 -11.13
CA THR A 57 -38.19 19.37 -10.07
C THR A 57 -39.69 19.74 -10.02
N PRO A 58 -40.37 19.56 -8.87
CA PRO A 58 -41.70 20.11 -8.68
C PRO A 58 -41.64 21.65 -8.55
N PRO A 59 -42.71 22.38 -8.90
CA PRO A 59 -42.76 23.83 -8.76
C PRO A 59 -42.77 24.17 -7.26
N SER A 60 -41.70 24.81 -6.79
CA SER A 60 -41.58 25.18 -5.38
C SER A 60 -42.43 26.43 -5.08
N PRO A 61 -43.18 26.43 -3.95
CA PRO A 61 -44.17 27.44 -3.62
C PRO A 61 -43.52 28.74 -3.17
N ALA A 62 -44.23 29.85 -3.40
CA ALA A 62 -43.83 31.19 -3.00
C ALA A 62 -43.56 31.29 -1.47
N PRO A 63 -42.34 31.65 -1.05
CA PRO A 63 -42.06 31.97 0.35
C PRO A 63 -42.26 33.46 0.62
N ARG A 64 -43.06 33.67 1.65
CA ARG A 64 -43.34 34.87 2.44
C ARG A 64 -42.12 35.79 2.64
N ALA A 65 -42.37 37.10 2.54
CA ALA A 65 -41.41 38.18 2.70
C ALA A 65 -40.69 38.16 4.07
N PRO A 66 -39.35 38.24 4.10
CA PRO A 66 -38.59 38.64 5.27
C PRO A 66 -38.47 40.17 5.36
N ALA A 67 -38.47 40.68 6.59
CA ALA A 67 -38.28 42.07 6.96
C ALA A 67 -36.97 42.67 6.38
N PRO A 68 -36.91 43.99 6.12
CA PRO A 68 -35.79 44.60 5.42
C PRO A 68 -34.52 44.56 6.29
N LYS A 69 -33.49 43.87 5.81
CA LYS A 69 -32.12 43.99 6.33
C LYS A 69 -31.51 45.29 5.80
N ALA A 70 -30.83 46.03 6.66
CA ALA A 70 -30.06 47.20 6.28
C ALA A 70 -28.89 46.82 5.34
N PRO A 71 -28.58 47.63 4.31
CA PRO A 71 -27.55 47.30 3.32
C PRO A 71 -26.14 47.34 3.91
N THR A 72 -25.27 46.45 3.43
CA THR A 72 -23.84 46.45 3.75
C THR A 72 -23.01 46.96 2.57
N VAL A 73 -21.75 47.32 2.80
CA VAL A 73 -20.83 47.91 1.80
C VAL A 73 -20.59 47.01 0.57
N GLY A 74 -20.95 45.73 0.61
CA GLY A 74 -20.93 44.83 -0.55
C GLY A 74 -22.04 45.07 -1.59
N ASP A 75 -23.07 45.86 -1.28
CA ASP A 75 -24.23 46.06 -2.16
C ASP A 75 -24.21 47.38 -2.98
N GLY A 76 -23.10 48.14 -2.92
CA GLY A 76 -22.83 49.23 -3.88
C GLY A 76 -23.82 50.41 -3.92
N ALA A 77 -24.66 50.63 -2.89
CA ALA A 77 -25.58 51.77 -2.84
C ALA A 77 -24.98 52.98 -2.07
N PRO A 78 -24.89 54.19 -2.67
CA PRO A 78 -24.42 55.39 -1.97
C PRO A 78 -25.50 55.99 -1.04
N PRO A 79 -25.12 56.79 -0.02
CA PRO A 79 -26.08 57.41 0.89
C PRO A 79 -26.96 58.45 0.16
N LYS A 80 -28.27 58.44 0.44
CA LYS A 80 -29.25 59.35 -0.16
C LYS A 80 -28.98 60.80 0.25
N GLY A 81 -28.73 61.66 -0.74
CA GLY A 81 -28.58 63.10 -0.57
C GLY A 81 -27.60 63.77 -1.54
N GLN A 82 -26.82 62.98 -2.29
CA GLN A 82 -26.01 63.49 -3.40
C GLN A 82 -26.54 62.87 -4.69
N GLU A 83 -26.99 63.70 -5.62
CA GLU A 83 -27.18 63.27 -7.02
C GLU A 83 -25.90 62.61 -7.52
N PRO A 84 -26.00 61.54 -8.32
CA PRO A 84 -24.84 60.89 -8.88
C PRO A 84 -24.23 61.84 -9.91
N THR A 85 -23.24 62.63 -9.50
CA THR A 85 -22.26 63.14 -10.44
C THR A 85 -21.67 61.92 -11.13
N PRO A 86 -21.73 61.79 -12.47
CA PRO A 86 -21.00 60.73 -13.16
C PRO A 86 -19.56 60.77 -12.65
N PRO A 87 -18.90 59.63 -12.38
CA PRO A 87 -17.50 59.68 -11.99
C PRO A 87 -16.80 60.47 -13.10
N ALA A 88 -16.26 61.64 -12.74
CA ALA A 88 -15.49 62.42 -13.70
C ALA A 88 -14.44 61.45 -14.26
N PRO A 89 -14.25 61.37 -15.58
CA PRO A 89 -13.17 60.55 -16.12
C PRO A 89 -11.92 60.94 -15.33
N ALA A 90 -11.20 59.97 -14.76
CA ALA A 90 -9.94 60.28 -14.10
C ALA A 90 -9.07 60.99 -15.14
N THR A 91 -9.01 62.32 -15.04
CA THR A 91 -8.31 63.15 -16.02
C THR A 91 -6.85 63.03 -15.69
N TRP A 92 -6.20 62.08 -16.35
CA TRP A 92 -4.76 61.94 -16.33
C TRP A 92 -4.14 63.25 -16.83
N PRO A 93 -3.04 63.71 -16.20
CA PRO A 93 -2.36 64.91 -16.66
C PRO A 93 -1.84 64.70 -18.08
N GLU A 94 -1.79 65.74 -18.92
CA GLU A 94 -1.38 65.61 -20.32
C GLU A 94 0.01 65.00 -20.48
N ASN A 95 0.90 65.27 -19.52
CA ASN A 95 2.26 64.72 -19.43
C ASN A 95 2.35 63.35 -18.75
N TRP A 96 1.25 62.60 -18.59
CA TRP A 96 1.25 61.28 -17.95
C TRP A 96 2.26 60.31 -18.57
N ARG A 97 2.53 60.44 -19.87
CA ARG A 97 3.52 59.60 -20.60
C ARG A 97 4.95 59.85 -20.10
N GLU A 98 5.28 61.10 -19.81
CA GLU A 98 6.57 61.51 -19.28
C GLU A 98 6.70 61.12 -17.81
N GLN A 99 5.63 61.31 -17.03
CA GLN A 99 5.61 60.91 -15.61
C GLN A 99 5.74 59.39 -15.44
N MET A 100 5.08 58.60 -16.29
CA MET A 100 5.13 57.14 -16.25
C MET A 100 6.49 56.59 -16.71
N ALA A 101 7.08 57.20 -17.75
CA ALA A 101 8.35 56.74 -18.30
C ALA A 101 9.58 57.24 -17.51
N GLY A 102 9.43 58.32 -16.74
CA GLY A 102 10.54 59.00 -16.08
C GLY A 102 11.65 59.33 -17.08
N ASP A 103 12.90 59.12 -16.68
CA ASP A 103 14.09 59.36 -17.51
C ASP A 103 14.38 58.25 -18.54
N ASN A 104 13.56 57.20 -18.59
CA ASN A 104 13.78 56.06 -19.50
C ASN A 104 13.30 56.38 -20.92
N LYS A 105 14.24 56.79 -21.79
CA LYS A 105 13.98 57.10 -23.20
C LYS A 105 13.25 55.98 -23.96
N LYS A 106 13.51 54.71 -23.68
CA LYS A 106 12.80 53.59 -24.34
C LYS A 106 11.35 53.49 -23.87
N ALA A 107 11.10 53.72 -22.57
CA ALA A 107 9.76 53.77 -22.03
C ALA A 107 8.98 54.99 -22.57
N GLN A 108 9.64 56.13 -22.75
CA GLN A 108 9.03 57.33 -23.36
C GLN A 108 8.57 57.05 -24.80
N GLU A 109 9.44 56.47 -25.64
CA GLU A 109 9.09 56.10 -27.02
C GLU A 109 7.98 55.04 -27.08
N ARG A 110 7.91 54.16 -26.08
CA ARG A 110 6.82 53.17 -25.98
C ARG A 110 5.51 53.82 -25.55
N ALA A 111 5.53 54.72 -24.56
CA ALA A 111 4.36 55.42 -24.04
C ALA A 111 3.69 56.31 -25.10
N LYS A 112 4.46 56.88 -26.04
CA LYS A 112 3.95 57.64 -27.20
C LYS A 112 3.02 56.82 -28.11
N ARG A 113 3.04 55.48 -28.04
CA ARG A 113 2.21 54.59 -28.88
C ARG A 113 0.79 54.36 -28.34
N PHE A 114 0.51 54.79 -27.11
CA PHE A 114 -0.78 54.61 -26.46
C PHE A 114 -1.53 55.94 -26.44
N ASN A 115 -2.83 55.93 -26.73
CA ASN A 115 -3.65 57.14 -26.77
C ASN A 115 -4.13 57.55 -25.38
N SER A 116 -4.28 56.57 -24.47
CA SER A 116 -4.66 56.77 -23.08
C SER A 116 -3.93 55.81 -22.12
N PRO A 117 -3.88 56.11 -20.81
CA PRO A 117 -3.39 55.16 -19.80
C PRO A 117 -4.20 53.86 -19.75
N ASN A 118 -5.50 53.90 -20.05
CA ASN A 118 -6.32 52.69 -20.14
C ASN A 118 -5.87 51.76 -21.28
N ASP A 119 -5.31 52.30 -22.38
CA ASP A 119 -4.78 51.47 -23.46
C ASP A 119 -3.57 50.65 -23.00
N ILE A 120 -2.81 51.14 -22.01
CA ILE A 120 -1.68 50.41 -21.43
C ILE A 120 -2.20 49.23 -20.62
N LEU A 121 -3.18 49.45 -19.74
CA LEU A 121 -3.82 48.39 -18.98
C LEU A 121 -4.44 47.34 -19.92
N ASN A 122 -5.15 47.77 -20.95
CA ASN A 122 -5.72 46.87 -21.94
C ASN A 122 -4.65 46.08 -22.71
N SER A 123 -3.51 46.72 -23.04
CA SER A 123 -2.38 46.02 -23.68
C SER A 123 -1.70 45.01 -22.77
N TYR A 124 -1.64 45.30 -21.47
CA TYR A 124 -1.11 44.40 -20.46
C TYR A 124 -2.04 43.21 -20.23
N LEU A 125 -3.34 43.44 -20.05
CA LEU A 125 -4.36 42.39 -19.92
C LEU A 125 -4.41 41.51 -21.18
N ALA A 126 -4.24 42.10 -22.37
CA ALA A 126 -4.11 41.33 -23.61
C ALA A 126 -2.83 40.49 -23.64
N LEU A 127 -1.69 41.02 -23.18
CA LEU A 127 -0.45 40.26 -23.07
C LEU A 127 -0.58 39.11 -22.06
N GLU A 128 -1.20 39.36 -20.91
CA GLU A 128 -1.45 38.37 -19.85
C GLU A 128 -2.41 37.27 -20.34
N GLY A 129 -3.47 37.63 -21.06
CA GLY A 129 -4.36 36.69 -21.73
C GLY A 129 -3.63 35.82 -22.77
N LYS A 130 -2.69 36.40 -23.52
CA LYS A 130 -1.85 35.67 -24.49
C LYS A 130 -0.84 34.75 -23.83
N LEU A 131 -0.26 35.19 -22.71
CA LEU A 131 0.73 34.42 -21.95
C LEU A 131 0.07 33.24 -21.22
N SER A 132 -1.05 33.48 -20.56
CA SER A 132 -1.85 32.45 -19.89
C SER A 132 -2.57 31.52 -20.89
N GLY A 133 -2.98 32.05 -22.04
CA GLY A 133 -3.60 31.29 -23.13
C GLY A 133 -2.62 30.47 -23.98
N GLY A 134 -1.31 30.52 -23.68
CA GLY A 134 -0.28 29.78 -24.41
C GLY A 134 -0.08 30.25 -25.85
N GLU A 135 -0.44 31.49 -26.20
CA GLU A 135 -0.26 32.03 -27.55
C GLU A 135 1.24 32.21 -27.90
N PHE A 136 2.10 32.25 -26.88
CA PHE A 136 3.56 32.31 -27.03
C PHE A 136 4.25 30.94 -27.01
N THR A 137 3.53 29.84 -26.78
CA THR A 137 4.05 28.51 -27.12
C THR A 137 3.68 28.24 -28.57
N LYS A 138 4.67 27.98 -29.44
CA LYS A 138 4.42 27.52 -30.81
C LYS A 138 3.55 26.27 -30.70
N LYS A 139 2.24 26.37 -30.95
CA LYS A 139 1.36 25.20 -30.96
C LYS A 139 1.84 24.26 -32.05
N LEU A 140 2.11 23.01 -31.69
CA LEU A 140 2.44 21.98 -32.66
C LEU A 140 1.24 21.81 -33.61
N PRO A 141 1.41 21.95 -34.93
CA PRO A 141 0.33 21.69 -35.87
C PRO A 141 -0.16 20.24 -35.76
N SER A 142 -1.38 19.94 -36.19
CA SER A 142 -1.98 18.60 -36.05
C SER A 142 -1.20 17.50 -36.77
N HIS A 143 -0.47 17.86 -37.82
CA HIS A 143 0.43 16.99 -38.58
C HIS A 143 1.74 17.74 -38.83
N PRO A 144 2.61 17.86 -37.81
CA PRO A 144 3.87 18.57 -37.96
C PRO A 144 4.80 17.76 -38.86
N THR A 145 5.59 18.44 -39.68
CA THR A 145 6.75 17.83 -40.32
C THR A 145 7.77 17.41 -39.26
N GLU A 146 8.68 16.50 -39.59
CA GLU A 146 9.74 16.07 -38.66
C GLU A 146 10.59 17.25 -38.17
N ALA A 147 10.85 18.23 -39.04
CA ALA A 147 11.59 19.43 -38.70
C ALA A 147 10.83 20.34 -37.72
N GLU A 148 9.53 20.55 -37.94
CA GLU A 148 8.68 21.33 -37.02
C GLU A 148 8.53 20.64 -35.66
N LEU A 149 8.42 19.31 -35.65
CA LEU A 149 8.37 18.52 -34.42
C LEU A 149 9.69 18.60 -33.66
N ALA A 150 10.83 18.51 -34.34
CA ALA A 150 12.15 18.65 -33.73
C ALA A 150 12.37 20.06 -33.16
N GLU A 151 11.99 21.12 -33.89
CA GLU A 151 12.05 22.50 -33.39
C GLU A 151 11.16 22.69 -32.16
N TYR A 152 9.93 22.17 -32.21
CA TYR A 152 9.00 22.23 -31.08
C TYR A 152 9.59 21.52 -29.86
N ARG A 153 10.12 20.30 -30.04
CA ARG A 153 10.72 19.52 -28.95
C ARG A 153 11.88 20.26 -28.30
N LYS A 154 12.81 20.77 -29.12
CA LYS A 154 13.94 21.58 -28.66
C LYS A 154 13.49 22.84 -27.92
N ALA A 155 12.47 23.53 -28.41
CA ALA A 155 11.94 24.75 -27.79
C ALA A 155 11.24 24.50 -26.44
N ASN A 156 10.71 23.30 -26.22
CA ASN A 156 9.94 22.94 -25.02
C ASN A 156 10.70 22.01 -24.05
N GLY A 157 12.02 21.85 -24.25
CA GLY A 157 12.85 21.01 -23.36
C GLY A 157 12.48 19.53 -23.43
N ILE A 158 12.04 19.06 -24.59
CA ILE A 158 11.76 17.65 -24.88
C ILE A 158 12.98 17.06 -25.58
N PRO A 159 13.54 15.94 -25.11
CA PRO A 159 14.66 15.28 -25.77
C PRO A 159 14.33 14.83 -27.20
N ASP A 160 15.36 14.73 -28.06
CA ASP A 160 15.19 14.27 -29.44
C ASP A 160 14.70 12.81 -29.52
N LYS A 161 15.01 12.00 -28.51
CA LYS A 161 14.66 10.59 -28.39
C LYS A 161 14.23 10.22 -26.96
N PRO A 162 13.45 9.14 -26.77
CA PRO A 162 13.04 8.67 -25.44
C PRO A 162 14.20 8.41 -24.48
N GLU A 163 15.35 7.96 -24.99
CA GLU A 163 16.51 7.63 -24.17
C GLU A 163 17.22 8.87 -23.61
N GLY A 164 16.85 10.07 -24.10
CA GLY A 164 17.40 11.34 -23.65
C GLY A 164 16.76 11.90 -22.38
N TYR A 165 15.72 11.26 -21.83
CA TYR A 165 15.13 11.66 -20.55
C TYR A 165 16.05 11.27 -19.39
N ASP A 166 16.24 12.20 -18.44
CA ASP A 166 16.90 11.91 -17.17
C ASP A 166 15.96 11.09 -16.27
N THR A 167 16.26 9.80 -16.11
CA THR A 167 15.51 8.89 -15.24
C THR A 167 16.13 8.78 -13.85
N SER A 168 17.20 9.52 -13.54
CA SER A 168 17.81 9.48 -12.22
C SER A 168 16.86 10.03 -11.15
N LEU A 169 16.88 9.39 -9.98
CA LEU A 169 16.18 9.87 -8.80
C LEU A 169 17.14 10.68 -7.94
N GLY A 170 16.64 11.78 -7.36
CA GLY A 170 17.38 12.52 -6.35
C GLY A 170 17.58 11.72 -5.05
N ASN A 171 18.38 12.27 -4.14
CA ASN A 171 18.49 11.79 -2.75
C ASN A 171 19.02 10.35 -2.55
N GLY A 172 19.75 9.79 -3.53
CA GLY A 172 20.40 8.48 -3.39
C GLY A 172 19.49 7.27 -3.59
N ILE A 173 18.23 7.48 -3.97
CA ILE A 173 17.33 6.40 -4.40
C ILE A 173 17.76 5.99 -5.82
N VAL A 174 17.78 4.69 -6.09
CA VAL A 174 18.15 4.16 -7.40
C VAL A 174 17.12 3.13 -7.83
N TRP A 175 16.67 3.22 -9.07
CA TRP A 175 15.84 2.20 -9.71
C TRP A 175 16.55 0.85 -9.71
N GLY A 176 15.80 -0.21 -9.42
CA GLY A 176 16.31 -1.57 -9.56
C GLY A 176 16.41 -2.00 -11.02
N GLU A 177 17.10 -3.10 -11.26
CA GLU A 177 17.18 -3.71 -12.60
C GLU A 177 15.80 -4.11 -13.15
N ALA A 178 14.87 -4.51 -12.27
CA ALA A 178 13.51 -4.88 -12.62
C ALA A 178 12.65 -3.70 -13.12
N ASP A 179 13.05 -2.47 -12.80
CA ASP A 179 12.30 -1.26 -13.16
C ASP A 179 12.62 -0.78 -14.59
N LYS A 180 13.68 -1.30 -15.23
CA LYS A 180 14.10 -0.88 -16.59
C LYS A 180 12.96 -0.92 -17.62
N PRO A 181 12.15 -1.99 -17.72
CA PRO A 181 11.05 -2.02 -18.68
C PRO A 181 9.97 -0.96 -18.42
N LEU A 182 9.74 -0.62 -17.15
CA LEU A 182 8.81 0.45 -16.78
C LEU A 182 9.36 1.82 -17.21
N LEU A 183 10.64 2.09 -16.95
CA LEU A 183 11.30 3.33 -17.34
C LEU A 183 11.28 3.51 -18.85
N GLU A 184 11.65 2.48 -19.61
CA GLU A 184 11.61 2.48 -21.07
C GLU A 184 10.19 2.71 -21.62
N SER A 185 9.20 2.03 -21.05
CA SER A 185 7.79 2.21 -21.43
C SER A 185 7.30 3.64 -21.13
N TRP A 186 7.68 4.19 -19.97
CA TRP A 186 7.28 5.53 -19.55
C TRP A 186 7.93 6.63 -20.38
N THR A 187 9.25 6.56 -20.61
CA THR A 187 9.97 7.56 -21.40
C THR A 187 9.52 7.55 -22.86
N LYS A 188 9.22 6.37 -23.41
CA LYS A 188 8.60 6.25 -24.74
C LYS A 188 7.22 6.92 -24.77
N HIS A 189 6.35 6.59 -23.83
CA HIS A 189 5.03 7.21 -23.74
C HIS A 189 5.12 8.74 -23.60
N ALA A 190 6.03 9.21 -22.76
CA ALA A 190 6.29 10.63 -22.57
C ALA A 190 6.79 11.31 -23.85
N HIS A 191 7.69 10.67 -24.61
CA HIS A 191 8.20 11.18 -25.88
C HIS A 191 7.11 11.29 -26.95
N ASP A 192 6.29 10.25 -27.08
CA ASP A 192 5.17 10.19 -28.01
C ASP A 192 4.14 11.31 -27.73
N ASN A 193 4.00 11.69 -26.46
CA ASN A 193 3.11 12.74 -25.99
C ASN A 193 3.79 14.10 -25.77
N ASN A 194 5.06 14.24 -26.16
CA ASN A 194 5.82 15.48 -26.06
C ASN A 194 5.88 16.07 -24.64
N PHE A 195 6.00 15.22 -23.61
CA PHE A 195 6.24 15.68 -22.24
C PHE A 195 7.66 16.25 -22.12
N SER A 196 7.80 17.39 -21.45
CA SER A 196 9.12 17.98 -21.20
C SER A 196 9.94 17.11 -20.25
N ALA A 197 11.28 17.24 -20.30
CA ALA A 197 12.16 16.49 -19.42
C ALA A 197 11.88 16.72 -17.93
N ASP A 198 11.50 17.95 -17.55
CA ASP A 198 11.14 18.31 -16.18
C ASP A 198 9.87 17.58 -15.70
N VAL A 199 8.84 17.46 -16.54
CA VAL A 199 7.60 16.74 -16.21
C VAL A 199 7.88 15.26 -16.02
N VAL A 200 8.67 14.66 -16.92
CA VAL A 200 9.04 13.24 -16.83
C VAL A 200 9.81 12.96 -15.55
N LYS A 201 10.81 13.78 -15.23
CA LYS A 201 11.61 13.64 -14.01
C LYS A 201 10.77 13.75 -12.75
N LYS A 202 9.92 14.80 -12.64
CA LYS A 202 9.02 14.97 -11.49
C LYS A 202 8.03 13.82 -11.35
N GLY A 203 7.52 13.30 -12.45
CA GLY A 203 6.63 12.13 -12.47
C GLY A 203 7.33 10.87 -11.93
N LEU A 204 8.57 10.63 -12.36
CA LEU A 204 9.39 9.52 -11.88
C LEU A 204 9.73 9.66 -10.39
N GLU A 205 10.11 10.85 -9.94
CA GLU A 205 10.38 11.14 -8.52
C GLU A 205 9.12 10.97 -7.65
N TRP A 206 7.96 11.40 -8.13
CA TRP A 206 6.69 11.17 -7.44
C TRP A 206 6.38 9.67 -7.36
N TYR A 207 6.47 8.95 -8.48
CA TYR A 207 6.18 7.52 -8.52
C TYR A 207 7.09 6.73 -7.56
N ALA A 208 8.39 7.03 -7.53
CA ALA A 208 9.33 6.42 -6.59
C ALA A 208 8.91 6.63 -5.13
N ARG A 209 8.58 7.88 -4.74
CA ARG A 209 8.10 8.18 -3.38
C ARG A 209 6.81 7.46 -3.03
N GLU A 210 5.88 7.34 -3.97
CA GLU A 210 4.63 6.59 -3.73
C GLU A 210 4.88 5.10 -3.57
N GLN A 211 5.82 4.50 -4.31
CA GLN A 211 6.20 3.10 -4.11
C GLN A 211 6.77 2.88 -2.71
N GLU A 212 7.66 3.77 -2.24
CA GLU A 212 8.18 3.73 -0.86
C GLU A 212 7.05 3.82 0.17
N ALA A 213 6.12 4.78 -0.01
CA ALA A 213 4.98 4.95 0.88
C ALA A 213 3.99 3.75 0.86
N ILE A 214 3.86 3.06 -0.27
CA ILE A 214 3.08 1.81 -0.37
C ILE A 214 3.76 0.70 0.43
N VAL A 215 5.07 0.54 0.29
CA VAL A 215 5.85 -0.46 1.05
C VAL A 215 5.78 -0.18 2.55
N GLU A 216 5.94 1.07 2.97
CA GLU A 216 5.84 1.45 4.39
C GLU A 216 4.46 1.12 4.96
N ARG A 217 3.37 1.53 4.29
CA ARG A 217 2.01 1.17 4.70
C ARG A 217 1.77 -0.34 4.74
N LEU A 218 2.38 -1.08 3.82
CA LEU A 218 2.29 -2.54 3.81
C LEU A 218 2.95 -3.15 5.05
N VAL A 219 4.15 -2.67 5.41
CA VAL A 219 4.87 -3.11 6.62
C VAL A 219 4.06 -2.79 7.88
N GLU A 220 3.50 -1.59 7.98
CA GLU A 220 2.64 -1.21 9.10
C GLU A 220 1.39 -2.09 9.20
N THR A 221 0.74 -2.34 8.06
CA THR A 221 -0.46 -3.18 7.98
C THR A 221 -0.15 -4.62 8.35
N ASP A 222 0.97 -5.18 7.87
CA ASP A 222 1.40 -6.53 8.20
C ASP A 222 1.70 -6.67 9.70
N MET A 223 2.37 -5.67 10.30
CA MET A 223 2.64 -5.66 11.73
C MET A 223 1.34 -5.63 12.56
N ALA A 224 0.37 -4.80 12.15
CA ALA A 224 -0.93 -4.72 12.81
C ALA A 224 -1.71 -6.04 12.69
N ASN A 225 -1.71 -6.65 11.49
CA ASN A 225 -2.33 -7.93 11.22
C ASN A 225 -1.70 -9.05 12.05
N TYR A 226 -0.37 -9.11 12.10
CA TYR A 226 0.37 -10.07 12.91
C TYR A 226 -0.03 -9.99 14.39
N GLN A 227 -0.04 -8.78 14.96
CA GLN A 227 -0.41 -8.56 16.36
C GLN A 227 -1.87 -8.95 16.62
N ALA A 228 -2.80 -8.48 15.80
CA ALA A 228 -4.23 -8.76 15.94
C ALA A 228 -4.53 -10.26 15.78
N GLY A 229 -3.92 -10.90 14.78
CA GLY A 229 -4.11 -12.32 14.51
C GLY A 229 -3.53 -13.20 15.62
N THR A 230 -2.33 -12.89 16.09
CA THR A 230 -1.69 -13.57 17.21
C THR A 230 -2.54 -13.45 18.48
N ALA A 231 -3.00 -12.24 18.82
CA ALA A 231 -3.83 -12.00 19.99
C ALA A 231 -5.15 -12.78 19.93
N ALA A 232 -5.81 -12.79 18.76
CA ALA A 232 -7.05 -13.54 18.56
C ALA A 232 -6.86 -15.05 18.77
N LEU A 233 -5.80 -15.63 18.19
CA LEU A 233 -5.49 -17.05 18.32
C LEU A 233 -5.04 -17.43 19.73
N GLN A 234 -4.27 -16.58 20.42
CA GLN A 234 -3.91 -16.81 21.81
C GLN A 234 -5.11 -16.74 22.74
N ALA A 235 -6.03 -15.81 22.52
CA ALA A 235 -7.28 -15.72 23.28
C ALA A 235 -8.17 -16.96 23.08
N GLU A 236 -8.24 -17.48 21.85
CA GLU A 236 -9.08 -18.65 21.52
C GLU A 236 -8.45 -19.98 21.95
N TRP A 237 -7.14 -20.16 21.70
CA TRP A 237 -6.45 -21.43 21.93
C TRP A 237 -5.73 -21.53 23.26
N GLY A 238 -5.45 -20.41 23.92
CA GLY A 238 -4.73 -20.37 25.19
C GLY A 238 -3.45 -21.22 25.18
N PRO A 239 -3.30 -22.19 26.10
CA PRO A 239 -2.11 -23.05 26.17
C PRO A 239 -1.85 -23.87 24.89
N GLN A 240 -2.89 -24.15 24.09
CA GLN A 240 -2.76 -24.93 22.87
C GLN A 240 -2.22 -24.12 21.68
N PHE A 241 -2.04 -22.80 21.80
CA PHE A 241 -1.60 -21.93 20.71
C PHE A 241 -0.36 -22.45 19.98
N LYS A 242 0.73 -22.72 20.72
CA LYS A 242 1.99 -23.23 20.14
C LYS A 242 1.81 -24.62 19.54
N SER A 243 1.07 -25.51 20.19
CA SER A 243 0.87 -26.88 19.73
C SER A 243 0.06 -26.94 18.43
N ASN A 244 -0.96 -26.10 18.28
CA ASN A 244 -1.77 -26.00 17.07
C ASN A 244 -0.93 -25.50 15.88
N LEU A 245 -0.13 -24.45 16.07
CA LEU A 245 0.77 -23.95 15.02
C LEU A 245 1.84 -24.98 14.64
N ASN A 246 2.44 -25.66 15.61
CA ASN A 246 3.43 -26.70 15.35
C ASN A 246 2.82 -27.88 14.57
N SER A 247 1.57 -28.25 14.88
CA SER A 247 0.87 -29.32 14.18
C SER A 247 0.58 -28.93 12.72
N ALA A 248 0.12 -27.70 12.50
CA ALA A 248 -0.09 -27.14 11.17
C ALA A 248 1.21 -27.11 10.34
N LYS A 249 2.31 -26.68 10.96
CA LYS A 249 3.63 -26.66 10.31
C LYS A 249 4.13 -28.07 9.98
N ALA A 250 4.11 -28.98 10.96
CA ALA A 250 4.60 -30.35 10.78
C ALA A 250 3.84 -31.10 9.68
N MET A 251 2.54 -30.85 9.51
CA MET A 251 1.75 -31.38 8.41
C MET A 251 2.30 -30.95 7.04
N LEU A 252 2.73 -29.69 6.91
CA LEU A 252 3.21 -29.12 5.64
C LEU A 252 4.72 -29.33 5.42
N ASP A 253 5.50 -29.61 6.47
CA ASP A 253 6.93 -29.91 6.36
C ASP A 253 7.23 -31.19 5.57
N ALA A 254 6.23 -32.06 5.38
CA ALA A 254 6.30 -33.17 4.42
C ALA A 254 6.50 -32.71 2.96
N TYR A 255 6.23 -31.44 2.67
CA TYR A 255 6.36 -30.80 1.36
C TYR A 255 7.32 -29.60 1.46
N PRO A 256 8.60 -29.76 1.09
CA PRO A 256 9.60 -28.70 1.25
C PRO A 256 9.15 -27.35 0.66
N GLY A 257 9.27 -26.29 1.46
CA GLY A 257 8.96 -24.91 1.07
C GLY A 257 7.47 -24.54 1.02
N VAL A 258 6.55 -25.51 1.17
CA VAL A 258 5.10 -25.22 1.09
C VAL A 258 4.64 -24.37 2.28
N TRP A 259 5.15 -24.65 3.49
CA TRP A 259 4.83 -23.82 4.67
C TRP A 259 5.20 -22.36 4.42
N ASP A 260 6.45 -22.07 4.04
CA ASP A 260 6.93 -20.71 3.83
C ASP A 260 6.19 -20.02 2.67
N SER A 261 5.89 -20.77 1.60
CA SER A 261 5.11 -20.26 0.48
C SER A 261 3.69 -19.87 0.89
N ILE A 262 2.99 -20.72 1.67
CA ILE A 262 1.65 -20.40 2.16
C ILE A 262 1.72 -19.24 3.15
N MET A 263 2.62 -19.27 4.13
CA MET A 263 2.71 -18.21 5.14
C MET A 263 3.10 -16.86 4.54
N GLY A 264 3.92 -16.84 3.48
CA GLY A 264 4.31 -15.63 2.76
C GLY A 264 3.27 -15.15 1.73
N SER A 265 2.38 -16.03 1.27
CA SER A 265 1.31 -15.66 0.33
C SER A 265 0.27 -14.74 0.97
N ARG A 266 -0.42 -13.97 0.13
CA ARG A 266 -1.48 -13.05 0.54
C ARG A 266 -2.83 -13.52 0.03
N ASP A 267 -3.87 -13.25 0.80
CA ASP A 267 -5.25 -13.47 0.38
C ASP A 267 -5.74 -12.39 -0.60
N GLY A 268 -6.98 -12.50 -1.07
CA GLY A 268 -7.57 -11.55 -2.02
C GLY A 268 -7.77 -10.14 -1.45
N ALA A 269 -7.65 -9.95 -0.14
CA ALA A 269 -7.68 -8.65 0.52
C ALA A 269 -6.27 -8.08 0.77
N GLY A 270 -5.21 -8.83 0.42
CA GLY A 270 -3.82 -8.44 0.63
C GLY A 270 -3.28 -8.77 2.01
N MET A 271 -4.02 -9.47 2.88
CA MET A 271 -3.51 -9.91 4.18
C MET A 271 -2.59 -11.11 3.98
N ARG A 272 -1.43 -11.12 4.63
CA ARG A 272 -0.53 -12.28 4.62
C ARG A 272 -1.20 -13.45 5.35
N ASN A 273 -1.20 -14.62 4.71
CA ASN A 273 -1.85 -15.82 5.22
C ASN A 273 -1.28 -16.29 6.57
N GLY A 274 0.01 -16.05 6.83
CA GLY A 274 0.63 -16.29 8.13
C GLY A 274 0.13 -15.40 9.27
N ASP A 275 -0.53 -14.27 8.95
CA ASP A 275 -1.13 -13.38 9.95
C ASP A 275 -2.66 -13.56 10.02
N ASN A 276 -3.25 -14.35 9.12
CA ASN A 276 -4.70 -14.55 9.01
C ASN A 276 -5.18 -15.67 9.95
N PRO A 277 -5.95 -15.38 11.01
CA PRO A 277 -6.41 -16.38 11.97
C PRO A 277 -7.28 -17.46 11.37
N ALA A 278 -8.07 -17.14 10.33
CA ALA A 278 -8.95 -18.12 9.70
C ALA A 278 -8.14 -19.18 8.97
N VAL A 279 -7.07 -18.77 8.26
CA VAL A 279 -6.16 -19.68 7.57
C VAL A 279 -5.42 -20.57 8.58
N LEU A 280 -4.84 -19.97 9.62
CA LEU A 280 -4.12 -20.73 10.65
C LEU A 280 -5.04 -21.71 11.40
N LYS A 281 -6.29 -21.33 11.67
CA LYS A 281 -7.30 -22.22 12.25
C LYS A 281 -7.66 -23.38 11.33
N ALA A 282 -7.86 -23.10 10.03
CA ALA A 282 -8.14 -24.13 9.06
C ALA A 282 -6.97 -25.14 8.97
N LEU A 283 -5.73 -24.66 8.90
CA LEU A 283 -4.55 -25.53 8.85
C LEU A 283 -4.39 -26.37 10.14
N ALA A 284 -4.64 -25.78 11.31
CA ALA A 284 -4.62 -26.51 12.57
C ALA A 284 -5.72 -27.59 12.64
N ALA A 285 -6.93 -27.28 12.13
CA ALA A 285 -8.02 -28.25 12.05
C ALA A 285 -7.68 -29.41 11.10
N ILE A 286 -7.17 -29.12 9.90
CA ILE A 286 -6.73 -30.14 8.94
C ILE A 286 -5.60 -31.00 9.54
N ALA A 287 -4.62 -30.38 10.22
CA ALA A 287 -3.55 -31.13 10.88
C ALA A 287 -4.10 -32.10 11.94
N LYS A 288 -5.11 -31.69 12.69
CA LYS A 288 -5.80 -32.54 13.67
C LYS A 288 -6.61 -33.67 13.01
N GLU A 289 -7.22 -33.42 11.85
CA GLU A 289 -7.94 -34.45 11.08
C GLU A 289 -7.01 -35.46 10.41
N LEU A 290 -5.86 -35.02 9.92
CA LEU A 290 -4.86 -35.87 9.27
C LEU A 290 -4.01 -36.64 10.27
N ASN A 291 -3.76 -36.05 11.43
CA ASN A 291 -3.04 -36.66 12.54
C ASN A 291 -3.83 -36.57 13.87
N PRO A 292 -4.99 -37.25 13.98
CA PRO A 292 -5.73 -37.33 15.24
C PRO A 292 -4.96 -38.13 16.32
N PHE A 293 -3.78 -38.66 15.97
CA PHE A 293 -3.06 -39.72 16.67
C PHE A 293 -1.72 -39.24 17.27
N ALA A 294 -1.26 -38.04 16.94
CA ALA A 294 -0.05 -37.43 17.52
C ALA A 294 -0.09 -37.34 19.06
N ALA A 295 -1.29 -37.28 19.63
CA ALA A 295 -1.49 -37.21 21.07
C ALA A 295 -1.38 -38.57 21.79
N VAL A 296 -1.47 -39.70 21.07
CA VAL A 296 -1.64 -41.05 21.65
C VAL A 296 -0.40 -41.93 21.43
N ALA A 297 0.38 -41.69 20.37
CA ALA A 297 1.71 -42.26 20.23
C ALA A 297 2.64 -41.22 19.56
N PRO A 298 3.78 -40.84 20.16
CA PRO A 298 4.74 -39.99 19.48
C PRO A 298 5.23 -40.72 18.23
N THR A 299 4.96 -40.13 17.06
CA THR A 299 5.49 -40.62 15.78
C THR A 299 7.01 -40.67 15.88
N THR A 300 7.58 -41.86 15.75
CA THR A 300 9.05 -42.02 15.76
C THR A 300 9.60 -41.38 14.48
N PRO A 301 10.67 -40.55 14.56
CA PRO A 301 11.27 -39.96 13.36
C PRO A 301 11.56 -41.03 12.29
N GLY A 302 11.07 -40.80 11.08
CA GLY A 302 11.23 -41.73 9.95
C GLY A 302 10.19 -42.86 9.85
N GLN A 303 9.19 -42.92 10.73
CA GLN A 303 8.06 -43.83 10.60
C GLN A 303 6.80 -43.13 10.12
N THR A 304 6.01 -43.84 9.31
CA THR A 304 4.64 -43.45 8.98
C THR A 304 3.73 -43.60 10.20
N PRO A 305 2.64 -42.81 10.30
CA PRO A 305 1.65 -42.97 11.37
C PRO A 305 1.13 -44.41 11.51
N GLU A 306 0.93 -45.10 10.39
CA GLU A 306 0.51 -46.50 10.34
C GLU A 306 1.53 -47.43 11.01
N GLN A 307 2.83 -47.22 10.76
CA GLN A 307 3.91 -48.00 11.37
C GLN A 307 4.04 -47.75 12.87
N SER A 308 3.90 -46.49 13.30
CA SER A 308 3.96 -46.15 14.73
C SER A 308 2.77 -46.72 15.51
N ILE A 309 1.55 -46.64 14.97
CA ILE A 309 0.36 -47.25 15.59
C ILE A 309 0.50 -48.78 15.64
N ALA A 310 0.92 -49.43 14.55
CA ALA A 310 1.13 -50.87 14.53
C ALA A 310 2.21 -51.32 15.52
N GLY A 311 3.30 -50.56 15.66
CA GLY A 311 4.37 -50.80 16.62
C GLY A 311 3.88 -50.74 18.07
N ARG A 312 3.13 -49.69 18.42
CA ARG A 312 2.60 -49.51 19.78
C ARG A 312 1.53 -50.55 20.12
N LEU A 313 0.64 -50.89 19.18
CA LEU A 313 -0.31 -51.98 19.34
C LEU A 313 0.40 -53.32 19.57
N LYS A 314 1.50 -53.59 18.87
CA LYS A 314 2.31 -54.81 19.08
C LYS A 314 2.90 -54.86 20.49
N GLU A 315 3.42 -53.75 21.00
CA GLU A 315 3.94 -53.65 22.36
C GLU A 315 2.84 -53.92 23.41
N LEU A 316 1.69 -53.24 23.29
CA LEU A 316 0.55 -53.42 24.18
C LEU A 316 -0.02 -54.84 24.11
N ASN A 317 -0.11 -55.44 22.91
CA ASN A 317 -0.47 -56.85 22.73
C ASN A 317 0.51 -57.80 23.45
N GLY A 318 1.82 -57.48 23.43
CA GLY A 318 2.83 -58.21 24.20
C GLY A 318 2.58 -58.14 25.70
N MET A 319 2.28 -56.94 26.21
CA MET A 319 1.92 -56.76 27.63
C MET A 319 0.61 -57.47 27.99
N MET A 320 -0.39 -57.48 27.10
CA MET A 320 -1.66 -58.20 27.31
C MET A 320 -1.46 -59.71 27.46
N GLY A 321 -0.47 -60.29 26.77
CA GLY A 321 -0.16 -61.72 26.87
C GLY A 321 0.38 -62.13 28.25
N ASP A 322 1.00 -61.20 28.98
CA ASP A 322 1.53 -61.43 30.33
C ASP A 322 0.58 -60.85 31.39
N ARG A 323 -0.14 -61.73 32.11
CA ARG A 323 -1.06 -61.34 33.20
C ARG A 323 -0.40 -60.61 34.36
N SER A 324 0.93 -60.61 34.44
CA SER A 324 1.70 -59.88 35.45
C SER A 324 2.13 -58.47 35.03
N SER A 325 1.91 -58.10 33.76
CA SER A 325 2.35 -56.81 33.22
C SER A 325 1.58 -55.61 33.77
N ALA A 326 2.14 -54.42 33.51
CA ALA A 326 1.52 -53.13 33.82
C ALA A 326 0.17 -52.92 33.08
N TYR A 327 -0.09 -53.66 32.00
CA TYR A 327 -1.37 -53.60 31.29
C TYR A 327 -2.53 -54.11 32.15
N TRP A 328 -2.30 -55.15 32.95
CA TRP A 328 -3.32 -55.75 33.83
C TRP A 328 -3.27 -55.25 35.26
N ARG A 329 -2.13 -54.68 35.70
CA ARG A 329 -1.86 -54.38 37.10
C ARG A 329 -1.20 -53.02 37.29
N GLY A 330 -1.39 -52.44 38.48
CA GLY A 330 -0.75 -51.17 38.85
C GLY A 330 -1.46 -49.93 38.32
N ALA A 331 -0.91 -48.76 38.67
CA ALA A 331 -1.55 -47.46 38.44
C ALA A 331 -1.75 -47.11 36.95
N GLN A 332 -0.99 -47.74 36.06
CA GLN A 332 -1.03 -47.45 34.61
C GLN A 332 -1.99 -48.35 33.83
N SER A 333 -2.57 -49.39 34.45
CA SER A 333 -3.39 -50.39 33.77
C SER A 333 -4.58 -49.79 33.01
N ASN A 334 -5.34 -48.91 33.66
CA ASN A 334 -6.48 -48.24 33.02
C ASN A 334 -6.06 -47.35 31.84
N ALA A 335 -4.91 -46.68 31.97
CA ALA A 335 -4.38 -45.82 30.91
C ALA A 335 -3.93 -46.65 29.70
N LEU A 336 -3.20 -47.74 29.92
CA LEU A 336 -2.73 -48.63 28.85
C LEU A 336 -3.89 -49.35 28.13
N GLN A 337 -4.94 -49.73 28.86
CA GLN A 337 -6.15 -50.30 28.26
C GLN A 337 -6.95 -49.27 27.46
N ALA A 338 -7.01 -48.03 27.93
CA ALA A 338 -7.64 -46.93 27.20
C ALA A 338 -6.85 -46.60 25.93
N GLU A 339 -5.52 -46.52 26.03
CA GLU A 339 -4.61 -46.32 24.90
C GLU A 339 -4.77 -47.43 23.84
N TYR A 340 -4.89 -48.69 24.27
CA TYR A 340 -5.13 -49.80 23.35
C TYR A 340 -6.44 -49.66 22.57
N ARG A 341 -7.55 -49.37 23.27
CA ARG A 341 -8.87 -49.18 22.63
C ARG A 341 -8.85 -48.03 21.64
N GLU A 342 -8.21 -46.94 22.04
CA GLU A 342 -8.01 -45.77 21.20
C GLU A 342 -7.23 -46.20 19.94
N LEU A 343 -6.01 -46.75 20.06
CA LEU A 343 -5.18 -47.15 18.92
C LEU A 343 -5.88 -48.11 17.93
N ILE A 344 -6.79 -48.97 18.38
CA ILE A 344 -7.62 -49.82 17.51
C ILE A 344 -8.62 -49.00 16.69
N ASP A 345 -9.31 -48.03 17.31
CA ASP A 345 -10.18 -47.09 16.59
C ASP A 345 -9.36 -46.24 15.59
N GLN A 346 -8.17 -45.82 16.00
CA GLN A 346 -7.22 -45.09 15.15
C GLN A 346 -6.80 -45.89 13.92
N GLN A 347 -6.44 -47.16 14.11
CA GLN A 347 -6.11 -48.08 13.02
C GLN A 347 -7.28 -48.29 12.06
N THR A 348 -8.51 -48.36 12.58
CA THR A 348 -9.74 -48.52 11.80
C THR A 348 -10.01 -47.30 10.91
N LYS A 349 -9.88 -46.09 11.47
CA LYS A 349 -10.04 -44.83 10.73
C LYS A 349 -9.00 -44.66 9.62
N LEU A 350 -7.75 -45.04 9.87
CA LEU A 350 -6.69 -45.02 8.85
C LEU A 350 -6.98 -45.98 7.70
N ALA A 351 -7.43 -47.20 8.02
CA ALA A 351 -7.82 -48.17 7.01
C ALA A 351 -8.97 -47.66 6.13
N ALA A 352 -10.00 -47.05 6.74
CA ALA A 352 -11.12 -46.45 6.02
C ALA A 352 -10.70 -45.29 5.09
N ARG A 353 -9.80 -44.42 5.57
CA ARG A 353 -9.24 -43.33 4.76
C ARG A 353 -8.48 -43.85 3.54
N ASN A 354 -7.66 -44.87 3.73
CA ASN A 354 -6.85 -45.44 2.65
C ASN A 354 -7.72 -46.18 1.63
N ALA A 355 -8.82 -46.80 2.06
CA ALA A 355 -9.80 -47.42 1.17
C ALA A 355 -10.60 -46.40 0.35
N GLY A 356 -10.85 -45.20 0.87
CA GLY A 356 -11.54 -44.12 0.13
C GLY A 356 -10.64 -43.35 -0.84
N ARG A 357 -9.34 -43.61 -0.86
CA ARG A 357 -8.34 -42.98 -1.75
C ARG A 357 -7.87 -43.91 -2.89
N ALA A 358 -8.26 -45.18 -2.86
CA ALA A 358 -7.94 -46.19 -3.88
C ALA A 358 -9.04 -46.30 -4.94
#